data_AF-A0A4Y2GZW8-F1
#
_entry.id   AF-A0A4Y2GZW8-F1
#
_cell.length_a   1.000
_cell.length_b   1.000
_cell.length_c   1.000
_cell.angle_alpha   90.00
_cell.angle_beta   90.00
_cell.angle_gamma   90.00
#
_symmetry.space_group_name_H-M   'P 1'
#
loop_
_entity.id
_entity.type
_entity.pdbx_description
1 polymer ?
#
loop_
_entity_poly.entity_id
_entity_poly.type
_entity_poly.pdbx_seq_one_letter_code
_entity_poly.pdbx_strand_id
1 'polypeptide(L)'
;MEVMSQFCKKCDTKTSSSSFAMKHQCANHKGSSGNMEGIGAYRIFERSVNSCGLIYSEYFGDGDSKGYDEVKDIYGANSVVKCECIGHVQKRVGTHLRNLKNKNKKLGGKGKLTDNFINKLQNYYGIAIRANVGNLLQMQSAVIAAFAHACSSAKNLMHKQCP
;
A
#
# COMPACT_ATOMS: atom_id res chain seq x y z
N MET A 1 7.81 2.64 -14.46
CA MET A 1 7.03 1.39 -14.30
C MET A 1 7.59 0.39 -15.30
N GLU A 2 7.96 -0.81 -14.86
CA GLU A 2 8.42 -1.89 -15.74
C GLU A 2 7.20 -2.63 -16.27
N VAL A 3 6.96 -2.55 -17.58
CA VAL A 3 5.82 -3.23 -18.20
C VAL A 3 6.26 -4.64 -18.57
N MET A 4 5.76 -5.63 -17.82
CA MET A 4 6.03 -7.04 -18.05
C MET A 4 4.79 -7.75 -18.58
N SER A 5 4.99 -8.61 -19.58
CA SER A 5 3.92 -9.41 -20.17
C SER A 5 4.39 -10.84 -20.40
N GLN A 6 3.49 -11.78 -20.15
CA GLN A 6 3.61 -13.20 -20.54
C GLN A 6 2.84 -13.51 -21.81
N PHE A 7 1.91 -12.63 -22.21
CA PHE A 7 0.91 -12.95 -23.22
C PHE A 7 0.58 -11.76 -24.09
N CYS A 8 0.40 -12.02 -25.38
CA CYS A 8 -0.09 -11.02 -26.33
C CYS A 8 -1.22 -11.59 -27.16
N LYS A 9 -2.42 -11.03 -26.98
CA LYS A 9 -3.62 -11.44 -27.70
C LYS A 9 -3.48 -11.32 -29.22
N LYS A 10 -2.67 -10.39 -29.72
CA LYS A 10 -2.38 -10.23 -31.16
C LYS A 10 -1.43 -11.30 -31.71
N CYS A 11 -0.53 -11.82 -30.89
CA CYS A 11 0.33 -12.96 -31.24
C CYS A 11 -0.41 -14.29 -31.15
N ASP A 12 -1.34 -14.41 -30.20
CA ASP A 12 -2.14 -15.61 -29.99
C ASP A 12 -3.15 -15.85 -31.12
N THR A 13 -3.67 -14.78 -31.72
CA THR A 13 -4.71 -14.84 -32.77
C THR A 13 -4.18 -14.92 -34.20
N LYS A 14 -2.87 -14.67 -34.41
CA LYS A 14 -2.25 -14.74 -35.74
C LYS A 14 -1.31 -15.94 -35.79
N THR A 15 -1.64 -16.91 -36.65
CA THR A 15 -0.73 -17.99 -37.04
C THR A 15 0.62 -17.42 -37.46
N SER A 16 1.68 -18.16 -37.12
CA SER A 16 3.11 -17.83 -37.12
C SER A 16 3.74 -17.39 -38.46
N SER A 17 2.94 -17.01 -39.45
CA SER A 17 3.33 -16.90 -40.86
C SER A 17 3.44 -15.47 -41.39
N SER A 18 3.31 -14.45 -40.53
CA SER A 18 3.51 -13.05 -40.95
C SER A 18 4.83 -12.50 -40.40
N SER A 19 5.56 -11.74 -41.22
CA SER A 19 6.79 -11.03 -40.84
C SER A 19 6.66 -10.12 -39.61
N PHE A 20 5.42 -9.80 -39.22
CA PHE A 20 5.06 -9.10 -37.99
C PHE A 20 5.30 -9.93 -36.72
N ALA A 21 5.04 -11.24 -36.74
CA ALA A 21 5.22 -12.11 -35.57
C ALA A 21 6.70 -12.33 -35.23
N MET A 22 7.59 -12.37 -36.23
CA MET A 22 9.03 -12.60 -36.03
C MET A 22 9.77 -11.43 -35.36
N LYS A 23 9.25 -10.20 -35.41
CA LYS A 23 9.87 -9.01 -34.79
C LYS A 23 9.16 -8.51 -33.52
N HIS A 24 8.00 -9.08 -33.17
CA HIS A 24 7.22 -8.61 -32.04
C HIS A 24 7.60 -9.32 -30.74
N GLN A 25 8.45 -8.70 -29.94
CA GLN A 25 8.85 -9.21 -28.62
C GLN A 25 7.79 -8.81 -27.58
N CYS A 26 6.71 -9.59 -27.53
CA CYS A 26 5.51 -9.27 -26.75
C CYS A 26 5.45 -9.94 -25.37
N ALA A 27 6.30 -10.95 -25.15
CA ALA A 27 6.47 -11.63 -23.87
C ALA A 27 7.90 -11.42 -23.38
N ASN A 28 8.08 -10.53 -22.41
CA ASN A 28 9.39 -10.17 -21.83
C ASN A 28 9.58 -10.71 -20.40
N HIS A 29 8.68 -11.62 -20.00
CA HIS A 29 8.73 -12.34 -18.74
C HIS A 29 8.47 -13.84 -18.94
N LYS A 30 9.28 -14.67 -18.28
CA LYS A 30 9.11 -16.13 -18.20
C LYS A 30 8.91 -16.50 -16.72
N GLY A 31 7.87 -17.27 -16.41
CA GLY A 31 7.54 -17.67 -15.03
C GLY A 31 6.08 -17.41 -14.69
N SER A 32 5.74 -17.34 -13.39
CA SER A 32 4.38 -17.03 -12.94
C SER A 32 4.09 -15.53 -13.02
N SER A 33 2.83 -15.16 -13.23
CA SER A 33 2.38 -13.76 -13.22
C SER A 33 2.60 -13.12 -11.85
N GLY A 34 2.47 -13.89 -10.76
CA GLY A 34 2.73 -13.44 -9.40
C GLY A 34 4.20 -13.03 -9.12
N ASN A 35 5.16 -13.45 -9.94
CA ASN A 35 6.56 -13.04 -9.80
C ASN A 35 6.92 -11.80 -10.64
N MET A 36 6.02 -11.33 -11.51
CA MET A 36 6.28 -10.15 -12.35
C MET A 36 6.57 -8.90 -11.53
N GLU A 37 5.88 -8.73 -10.39
CA GLU A 37 6.08 -7.57 -9.52
C GLU A 37 7.50 -7.55 -8.93
N GLY A 38 7.97 -8.70 -8.45
CA GLY A 38 9.31 -8.81 -7.87
C GLY A 38 10.42 -8.60 -8.89
N ILE A 39 10.33 -9.28 -10.03
CA ILE A 39 11.30 -9.12 -11.11
C ILE A 39 11.26 -7.69 -11.68
N GLY A 40 10.06 -7.11 -11.78
CA GLY A 40 9.89 -5.74 -12.22
C GLY A 40 10.56 -4.74 -11.27
N ALA A 41 10.40 -4.92 -9.95
CA ALA A 41 11.07 -4.12 -8.94
C ALA A 41 12.59 -4.22 -9.06
N TYR A 42 13.13 -5.44 -9.11
CA TYR A 42 14.57 -5.69 -9.31
C TYR A 42 15.10 -4.98 -10.55
N ARG A 43 14.45 -5.17 -11.71
CA ARG A 43 14.87 -4.55 -12.99
C ARG A 43 14.90 -3.02 -12.93
N ILE A 44 13.95 -2.40 -12.21
CA ILE A 44 13.92 -0.94 -12.05
C ILE A 44 15.14 -0.47 -11.24
N PHE A 45 15.44 -1.15 -10.13
CA PHE A 45 16.54 -0.79 -9.23
C PHE A 45 17.91 -1.03 -9.88
N GLU A 46 18.09 -2.15 -10.57
CA GLU A 46 19.31 -2.48 -11.30
C GLU A 46 19.55 -1.49 -12.46
N ARG A 47 18.51 -1.20 -13.25
CA ARG A 47 18.62 -0.26 -14.38
C ARG A 47 18.99 1.15 -13.92
N SER A 48 18.48 1.61 -12.78
CA SER A 48 18.82 2.94 -12.25
C SER A 48 20.33 3.12 -12.05
N VAL A 49 21.00 2.10 -11.54
CA VAL A 49 22.46 2.11 -11.37
C VAL A 49 23.16 2.13 -12.73
N ASN A 50 22.76 1.22 -13.62
CA ASN A 50 23.44 1.05 -14.90
C ASN A 50 23.23 2.22 -15.87
N SER A 51 22.05 2.85 -15.85
CA SER A 51 21.69 3.91 -16.80
C SER A 51 21.93 5.32 -16.27
N CYS A 52 21.82 5.52 -14.94
CA CYS A 52 21.87 6.84 -14.33
C CYS A 52 22.95 6.98 -13.25
N GLY A 53 23.60 5.89 -12.82
CA GLY A 53 24.52 5.91 -11.67
C GLY A 53 23.83 6.20 -10.35
N LEU A 54 22.51 5.98 -10.25
CA LEU A 54 21.70 6.32 -9.07
C LEU A 54 21.19 5.07 -8.36
N ILE A 55 21.19 5.12 -7.02
CA ILE A 55 20.59 4.11 -6.15
C ILE A 55 19.28 4.63 -5.54
N TYR A 56 18.34 3.73 -5.31
CA TYR A 56 17.14 4.01 -4.51
C TYR A 56 17.38 3.61 -3.07
N SER A 57 17.16 4.53 -2.12
CA SER A 57 17.30 4.25 -0.68
C SER A 57 15.99 3.76 -0.04
N GLU A 58 14.85 4.02 -0.67
CA GLU A 58 13.53 3.76 -0.10
C GLU A 58 12.63 3.02 -1.10
N TYR A 59 11.83 2.08 -0.59
CA TYR A 59 10.83 1.35 -1.33
C TYR A 59 9.45 1.60 -0.72
N PHE A 60 8.54 2.20 -1.50
CA PHE A 60 7.15 2.42 -1.08
C PHE A 60 6.27 1.26 -1.55
N GLY A 61 5.87 0.42 -0.60
CA GLY A 61 5.12 -0.81 -0.86
C GLY A 61 3.83 -0.91 -0.05
N ASP A 62 2.94 -1.79 -0.52
CA ASP A 62 1.81 -2.28 0.27
C ASP A 62 2.26 -3.54 1.04
N GLY A 63 1.91 -3.63 2.33
CA GLY A 63 2.03 -4.85 3.17
C GLY A 63 3.27 -5.71 2.92
N ASP A 64 3.10 -7.03 2.90
CA ASP A 64 4.14 -7.99 2.50
C ASP A 64 4.31 -8.00 0.97
N SER A 65 5.12 -7.05 0.47
CA SER A 65 5.47 -6.96 -0.94
C SER A 65 6.65 -7.88 -1.27
N LYS A 66 6.41 -8.93 -2.04
CA LYS A 66 7.48 -9.77 -2.62
C LYS A 66 8.52 -8.95 -3.38
N GLY A 67 8.11 -7.83 -3.99
CA GLY A 67 9.05 -6.94 -4.66
C GLY A 67 10.02 -6.21 -3.75
N TYR A 68 9.69 -6.01 -2.47
CA TYR A 68 10.66 -5.50 -1.50
C TYR A 68 11.72 -6.55 -1.17
N ASP A 69 11.31 -7.82 -1.00
CA ASP A 69 12.25 -8.89 -0.70
C ASP A 69 13.32 -9.07 -1.78
N GLU A 70 12.98 -8.79 -3.04
CA GLU A 70 13.90 -8.82 -4.17
C GLU A 70 14.91 -7.65 -4.19
N VAL A 71 14.60 -6.52 -3.54
CA VAL A 71 15.42 -5.29 -3.64
C VAL A 71 16.03 -4.82 -2.33
N LYS A 72 15.60 -5.35 -1.17
CA LYS A 72 16.07 -4.91 0.15
C LYS A 72 17.59 -4.92 0.33
N ASP A 73 18.26 -5.84 -0.36
CA ASP A 73 19.70 -6.08 -0.27
C ASP A 73 20.46 -5.79 -1.60
N ILE A 74 19.80 -5.15 -2.57
CA ILE A 74 20.33 -5.07 -3.95
C ILE A 74 21.64 -4.28 -4.07
N TYR A 75 21.88 -3.34 -3.16
CA TYR A 75 23.13 -2.57 -3.08
C TYR A 75 24.01 -2.95 -1.88
N GLY A 76 23.72 -4.09 -1.24
CA GLY A 76 24.30 -4.51 0.04
C GLY A 76 23.24 -4.70 1.12
N ALA A 77 23.64 -5.30 2.24
CA ALA A 77 22.70 -5.69 3.32
C ALA A 77 21.88 -4.50 3.85
N ASN A 78 20.55 -4.64 3.83
CA ASN A 78 19.55 -3.63 4.22
C ASN A 78 19.75 -2.26 3.55
N SER A 79 20.19 -2.26 2.29
CA SER A 79 20.46 -1.05 1.53
C SER A 79 19.20 -0.25 1.15
N VAL A 80 18.04 -0.90 1.14
CA VAL A 80 16.76 -0.26 0.79
C VAL A 80 15.81 -0.34 1.98
N VAL A 81 15.29 0.81 2.42
CA VAL A 81 14.33 0.92 3.53
C VAL A 81 12.91 0.79 3.00
N LYS A 82 12.12 -0.11 3.61
CA LYS A 82 10.69 -0.22 3.30
C LYS A 82 9.90 0.89 3.99
N CYS A 83 9.16 1.64 3.19
CA CYS A 83 8.22 2.66 3.64
C CYS A 83 6.78 2.20 3.38
N GLU A 84 5.91 2.35 4.38
CA GLU A 84 4.47 2.11 4.20
C GLU A 84 3.75 3.39 3.79
N CYS A 85 2.86 3.29 2.81
CA CYS A 85 2.03 4.43 2.46
C CYS A 85 0.94 4.68 3.52
N ILE A 86 0.71 5.95 3.86
CA ILE A 86 -0.32 6.36 4.82
C ILE A 86 -1.70 5.82 4.40
N GLY A 87 -1.99 5.79 3.10
CA GLY A 87 -3.24 5.22 2.57
C GLY A 87 -3.41 3.73 2.91
N HIS A 88 -2.33 2.95 2.92
CA HIS A 88 -2.37 1.56 3.34
C HIS A 88 -2.62 1.45 4.85
N VAL A 89 -1.92 2.24 5.68
CA VAL A 89 -2.14 2.26 7.13
C VAL A 89 -3.59 2.64 7.47
N GLN A 90 -4.18 3.60 6.73
CA GLN A 90 -5.60 3.93 6.86
C GLN A 90 -6.51 2.72 6.55
N LYS A 91 -6.30 2.03 5.43
CA LYS A 91 -7.10 0.84 5.08
C LYS A 91 -6.95 -0.24 6.16
N ARG A 92 -5.73 -0.43 6.68
CA ARG A 92 -5.43 -1.40 7.73
C ARG A 92 -6.26 -1.17 8.99
N VAL A 93 -6.33 0.06 9.52
CA VAL A 93 -7.15 0.32 10.71
C VAL A 93 -8.64 0.04 10.46
N GLY A 94 -9.15 0.40 9.28
CA GLY A 94 -10.52 0.09 8.90
C GLY A 94 -10.80 -1.41 8.86
N THR A 95 -9.91 -2.20 8.26
CA THR A 95 -10.02 -3.67 8.22
C THR A 95 -10.01 -4.28 9.63
N HIS A 96 -9.12 -3.81 10.51
CA HIS A 96 -9.07 -4.28 11.89
C HIS A 96 -10.36 -3.99 12.66
N LEU A 97 -10.93 -2.79 12.51
CA LEU A 97 -12.20 -2.42 13.13
C LEU A 97 -13.38 -3.25 12.59
N ARG A 98 -13.42 -3.52 11.28
CA ARG A 98 -14.45 -4.40 10.68
C ARG A 98 -14.31 -5.83 11.19
N ASN A 99 -13.08 -6.35 11.29
CA ASN A 99 -12.81 -7.68 11.85
C ASN A 99 -13.23 -7.77 13.32
N LEU A 100 -12.94 -6.74 14.12
CA LEU A 100 -13.36 -6.65 15.52
C LEU A 100 -14.89 -6.64 15.64
N LYS A 101 -15.57 -5.80 14.84
CA LYS A 101 -17.04 -5.75 14.74
C LYS A 101 -17.63 -7.11 14.37
N ASN A 102 -16.99 -7.84 13.45
CA ASN A 102 -17.47 -9.13 12.96
C ASN A 102 -17.26 -10.25 14.00
N LYS A 103 -16.13 -10.24 14.71
CA LYS A 103 -15.83 -11.18 15.81
C LYS A 103 -16.73 -10.94 17.03
N ASN A 104 -17.04 -9.68 17.34
CA ASN A 104 -17.91 -9.30 18.44
C ASN A 104 -19.16 -8.58 17.94
N LYS A 105 -20.21 -9.37 17.63
CA LYS A 105 -21.48 -8.85 17.10
C LYS A 105 -22.14 -7.82 18.01
N LYS A 106 -21.85 -7.79 19.31
CA LYS A 106 -22.39 -6.79 20.26
C LYS A 106 -21.89 -5.37 19.97
N LEU A 107 -20.77 -5.22 19.26
CA LEU A 107 -20.22 -3.93 18.84
C LEU A 107 -20.91 -3.36 17.59
N GLY A 108 -21.60 -4.20 16.81
CA GLY A 108 -22.36 -3.76 15.64
C GLY A 108 -23.75 -3.22 16.00
N GLY A 109 -24.37 -2.54 15.05
CA GLY A 109 -25.75 -2.04 15.15
C GLY A 109 -25.86 -0.51 15.21
N LYS A 110 -27.11 -0.02 15.16
CA LYS A 110 -27.41 1.42 15.20
C LYS A 110 -26.88 2.04 16.49
N GLY A 111 -26.18 3.18 16.36
CA GLY A 111 -25.57 3.88 17.49
C GLY A 111 -24.27 3.27 18.03
N LYS A 112 -23.68 2.29 17.31
CA LYS A 112 -22.42 1.64 17.70
C LYS A 112 -21.39 1.68 16.55
N LEU A 113 -20.53 0.67 16.44
CA LEU A 113 -19.47 0.56 15.44
C LEU A 113 -20.04 0.18 14.06
N THR A 114 -20.73 1.12 13.41
CA THR A 114 -21.26 0.96 12.04
C THR A 114 -20.16 1.12 10.99
N ASP A 115 -20.37 0.62 9.76
CA ASP A 115 -19.38 0.79 8.68
C ASP A 115 -19.15 2.26 8.32
N ASN A 116 -20.18 3.09 8.38
CA ASN A 116 -20.04 4.55 8.21
C ASN A 116 -19.16 5.16 9.30
N PHE A 117 -19.31 4.72 10.55
CA PHE A 117 -18.47 5.18 11.65
C PHE A 117 -17.02 4.70 11.49
N ILE A 118 -16.80 3.45 11.07
CA ILE A 118 -15.46 2.93 10.75
C ILE A 118 -14.81 3.74 9.63
N ASN A 119 -15.56 4.08 8.56
CA ASN A 119 -15.05 4.91 7.47
C ASN A 119 -14.64 6.31 7.96
N LYS A 120 -15.42 6.91 8.86
CA LYS A 120 -15.08 8.18 9.52
C LYS A 120 -13.78 8.08 10.32
N LEU A 121 -13.63 7.04 11.15
CA LEU A 121 -12.42 6.79 11.92
C LEU A 121 -11.19 6.57 11.02
N GLN A 122 -11.34 5.79 9.95
CA GLN A 122 -10.29 5.55 8.96
C GLN A 122 -9.82 6.84 8.27
N ASN A 123 -10.74 7.75 7.96
CA ASN A 123 -10.41 9.05 7.37
C ASN A 123 -9.65 9.93 8.37
N TYR A 124 -10.18 10.07 9.58
CA TYR A 124 -9.53 10.87 10.63
C TYR A 124 -8.16 10.35 11.01
N TYR A 125 -7.99 9.02 11.09
CA TYR A 125 -6.71 8.40 11.37
C TYR A 125 -5.62 8.86 10.40
N GLY A 126 -5.91 8.87 9.09
CA GLY A 126 -4.92 9.36 8.13
C GLY A 126 -4.80 10.88 8.06
N ILE A 127 -5.82 11.66 8.44
CA ILE A 127 -5.66 13.11 8.60
C ILE A 127 -4.69 13.39 9.75
N ALA A 128 -4.86 12.73 10.89
CA ALA A 128 -3.98 12.85 12.05
C ALA A 128 -2.52 12.47 11.70
N ILE A 129 -2.30 11.38 10.96
CA ILE A 129 -0.95 11.01 10.51
C ILE A 129 -0.36 12.06 9.56
N ARG A 130 -1.11 12.51 8.53
CA ARG A 130 -0.62 13.49 7.55
C ARG A 130 -0.32 14.85 8.18
N ALA A 131 -1.10 15.27 9.17
CA ALA A 131 -0.91 16.55 9.84
C ALA A 131 0.30 16.57 10.79
N ASN A 132 0.85 15.40 11.15
CA ASN A 132 1.89 15.25 12.17
C ASN A 132 3.09 14.43 11.67
N VAL A 133 3.39 14.52 10.37
CA VAL A 133 4.55 13.82 9.77
C VAL A 133 5.84 14.27 10.47
N GLY A 134 6.68 13.31 10.85
CA GLY A 134 7.93 13.58 11.56
C GLY A 134 7.78 13.80 13.07
N ASN A 135 6.55 13.85 13.62
CA ASN A 135 6.32 13.99 15.06
C ASN A 135 5.44 12.85 15.59
N LEU A 136 6.09 11.79 16.08
CA LEU A 136 5.39 10.61 16.59
C LEU A 136 4.46 10.91 17.77
N LEU A 137 4.91 11.75 18.70
CA LEU A 137 4.13 12.09 19.90
C LEU A 137 2.86 12.86 19.55
N GLN A 138 2.96 13.88 18.69
CA GLN A 138 1.78 14.62 18.24
C GLN A 138 0.87 13.76 17.36
N MET A 139 1.43 12.87 16.53
CA MET A 139 0.65 11.92 15.75
C MET A 139 -0.20 11.02 16.64
N GLN A 140 0.39 10.42 17.68
CA GLN A 140 -0.34 9.59 18.64
C GLN A 140 -1.43 10.40 19.35
N SER A 141 -1.09 11.60 19.83
CA SER A 141 -2.05 12.50 20.48
C SER A 141 -3.22 12.84 19.55
N ALA A 142 -2.95 13.21 18.30
CA ALA A 142 -3.96 13.56 17.31
C ALA A 142 -4.85 12.38 16.93
N VAL A 143 -4.31 11.16 16.84
CA VAL A 143 -5.09 9.95 16.60
C VAL A 143 -6.07 9.68 17.75
N ILE A 144 -5.61 9.81 19.00
CA ILE A 144 -6.45 9.63 20.18
C ILE A 144 -7.53 10.72 20.25
N ALA A 145 -7.15 11.98 20.02
CA ALA A 145 -8.07 13.11 19.98
C ALA A 145 -9.15 12.93 18.91
N ALA A 146 -8.78 12.47 17.72
CA ALA A 146 -9.71 12.20 16.62
C ALA A 146 -10.71 11.09 16.98
N PHE A 147 -10.26 10.05 17.68
CA PHE A 147 -11.14 9.00 18.19
C PHE A 147 -12.11 9.54 19.25
N ALA A 148 -11.60 10.27 20.24
CA ALA A 148 -12.42 10.89 21.28
C ALA A 148 -13.47 11.84 20.69
N HIS A 149 -13.06 12.68 19.73
CA HIS A 149 -13.96 13.55 18.97
C HIS A 149 -15.06 12.76 18.25
N ALA A 150 -14.70 11.67 17.57
CA ALA A 150 -15.67 10.83 16.86
C ALA A 150 -16.67 10.15 17.81
N CYS A 151 -16.27 9.84 19.04
CA CYS A 151 -17.12 9.25 20.08
C CYS A 151 -17.92 10.29 20.89
N SER A 152 -17.61 11.58 20.76
CA SER A 152 -18.28 12.67 21.48
C SER A 152 -19.74 12.79 21.07
N SER A 153 -20.59 13.21 22.02
CA SER A 153 -22.00 13.51 21.78
C SER A 153 -22.46 14.67 22.66
N ALA A 154 -23.63 15.25 22.37
CA ALA A 154 -24.21 16.32 23.19
C ALA A 154 -24.38 15.94 24.67
N LYS A 155 -24.48 14.64 24.98
CA LYS A 155 -24.62 14.12 26.36
C LYS A 155 -23.28 13.76 27.01
N ASN A 156 -22.26 13.46 26.20
CA ASN A 156 -20.93 13.05 26.66
C ASN A 156 -19.88 13.76 25.81
N LEU A 157 -19.44 14.93 26.29
CA LEU A 157 -18.45 15.76 25.62
C LEU A 157 -17.05 15.17 25.82
N MET A 158 -16.45 14.67 24.74
CA MET A 158 -15.10 14.09 24.74
C MET A 158 -14.07 14.98 24.03
N HIS A 159 -14.31 16.29 23.99
CA HIS A 159 -13.48 17.27 23.28
C HIS A 159 -12.22 17.73 24.04
N LYS A 160 -11.91 17.18 25.21
CA LYS A 160 -10.78 17.62 26.06
C LYS A 160 -9.41 17.52 25.38
N GLN A 161 -9.31 16.73 24.32
CA GLN A 161 -8.08 16.50 23.56
C GLN A 161 -8.14 17.11 22.15
N CYS A 162 -9.25 17.78 21.79
CA CYS A 162 -9.32 18.55 20.55
C CYS A 162 -8.49 19.84 20.69
N PRO A 163 -7.73 20.24 19.65
CA PRO A 163 -7.05 21.54 19.59
C PRO A 163 -8.02 22.71 19.78
#